data_AF-A0A935V5X9-F1
#
_entry.id   AF-A0A935V5X9-F1
#
_cell.length_a   1.000
_cell.length_b   1.000
_cell.length_c   1.000
_cell.angle_alpha   90.00
_cell.angle_beta   90.00
_cell.angle_gamma   90.00
#
_symmetry.space_group_name_H-M   'P 1'
#
loop_
_entity.id
_entity.type
_entity.pdbx_description
1 polymer ?
#
loop_
_entity_poly.entity_id
_entity_poly.type
_entity_poly.pdbx_seq_one_letter_code
_entity_poly.pdbx_strand_id
1 'polypeptide(L)'
;MAPLSSPATHPALDPAAVAAAWFAHFGVSSLVAVPREEAIPDQPLKVLAAFAAIALAHGRTLVILAPDDQQLPEISNALELAIRPLCLVLPAADFAARIALRATLSLMKSRIARDDEGGQTAAWQRQRERIAQNQSLWQEAHQWVARNDRSEWPERVADLFPARILPIAAYRNLRQKSSDITLLYRCDAPAELIALPGSILRVGVRAAEPRHRSIAVADANLQLQMELAQLTQDVAELELELATAQAEVAEFTRRYYSLVGRRMVELDAIQARLAREQAERAPENPGVRAEAREKREKAEQSAREGERFTQASADEPAAFRPSADVKRLFRQIAQKIHPDRAIDEADRAWRTQLMSEANRAYRSGDETALHEVAALWHEGQESRGDSRMESVPGGGLRRGVADAPAPTLLRQVERMRARLFEIQRELQKLFGSRLYELFIAARQARRQGRDLLAEMAEQLIDNIERLNRQFATTA
;
A
#
# COMPACT_ATOMS: atom_id res chain seq x y z
N MET A 1 26.15 54.64 19.56
CA MET A 1 25.70 53.24 19.61
C MET A 1 24.27 53.20 19.10
N ALA A 2 24.09 52.89 17.82
CA ALA A 2 22.76 52.63 17.25
C ALA A 2 22.50 51.12 17.35
N PRO A 3 21.33 50.66 17.81
CA PRO A 3 21.03 49.24 17.88
C PRO A 3 20.83 48.70 16.47
N LEU A 4 21.53 47.61 16.16
CA LEU A 4 21.34 46.81 14.95
C LEU A 4 19.95 46.17 15.02
N SER A 5 19.07 46.55 14.10
CA SER A 5 17.78 45.88 13.89
C SER A 5 18.02 44.41 13.51
N SER A 6 17.47 43.50 14.30
CA SER A 6 17.38 42.08 13.97
C SER A 6 16.70 41.87 12.61
N PRO A 7 17.13 40.91 11.79
CA PRO A 7 16.44 40.60 10.54
C PRO A 7 15.05 40.06 10.87
N ALA A 8 14.02 40.74 10.35
CA ALA A 8 12.64 40.29 10.45
C ALA A 8 12.53 38.87 9.87
N THR A 9 12.15 37.92 10.73
CA THR A 9 11.81 36.56 10.32
C THR A 9 10.53 36.63 9.50
N HIS A 10 10.64 36.53 8.17
CA HIS A 10 9.47 36.40 7.31
C HIS A 10 8.66 35.17 7.77
N PRO A 11 7.33 35.28 7.95
CA PRO A 11 6.53 34.12 8.30
C PRO A 11 6.62 33.10 7.16
N ALA A 12 7.07 31.89 7.46
CA ALA A 12 7.13 30.80 6.50
C ALA A 12 5.73 30.59 5.90
N LEU A 13 5.61 30.78 4.58
CA LEU A 13 4.34 30.67 3.87
C LEU A 13 3.80 29.24 3.99
N ASP A 14 2.49 29.10 4.20
CA ASP A 14 1.81 27.80 4.23
C ASP A 14 2.05 27.04 2.91
N PRO A 15 2.60 25.82 2.94
CA PRO A 15 2.87 25.03 1.75
C PRO A 15 1.64 24.83 0.84
N ALA A 16 0.44 24.74 1.41
CA ALA A 16 -0.79 24.58 0.65
C ALA A 16 -1.13 25.85 -0.16
N ALA A 17 -0.92 27.03 0.43
CA ALA A 17 -1.13 28.31 -0.24
C ALA A 17 -0.16 28.52 -1.41
N VAL A 18 1.12 28.17 -1.23
CA VAL A 18 2.14 28.22 -2.28
C VAL A 18 1.76 27.27 -3.44
N ALA A 19 1.36 26.04 -3.13
CA ALA A 19 0.92 25.07 -4.12
C ALA A 19 -0.32 25.54 -4.90
N ALA A 20 -1.30 26.15 -4.24
CA ALA A 20 -2.47 26.72 -4.89
C ALA A 20 -2.10 27.88 -5.82
N ALA A 21 -1.18 28.75 -5.40
CA ALA A 21 -0.66 29.83 -6.23
C ALA A 21 0.06 29.31 -7.48
N TRP A 22 0.87 28.24 -7.35
CA TRP A 22 1.49 27.56 -8.49
C TRP A 22 0.43 26.99 -9.43
N PHE A 23 -0.58 26.30 -8.90
CA PHE A 23 -1.62 25.65 -9.70
C PHE A 23 -2.49 26.64 -10.49
N ALA A 24 -2.78 27.82 -9.93
CA ALA A 24 -3.59 28.84 -10.59
C ALA A 24 -3.05 29.27 -11.97
N HIS A 25 -1.74 29.15 -12.20
CA HIS A 25 -1.12 29.40 -13.52
C HIS A 25 -1.68 28.50 -14.63
N PHE A 26 -2.04 27.26 -14.29
CA PHE A 26 -2.53 26.26 -15.24
C PHE A 26 -4.05 26.31 -15.47
N GLY A 27 -4.74 27.27 -14.83
CA GLY A 27 -6.17 27.52 -15.01
C GLY A 27 -6.50 28.44 -16.20
N VAL A 28 -5.53 29.22 -16.69
CA VAL A 28 -5.73 30.16 -17.79
C VAL A 28 -5.18 29.54 -19.08
N SER A 29 -6.07 29.10 -19.97
CA SER A 29 -5.69 28.48 -21.24
C SER A 29 -5.09 29.51 -22.18
N SER A 30 -3.77 29.73 -22.14
CA SER A 30 -3.05 30.60 -23.07
C SER A 30 -1.97 29.81 -23.81
N LEU A 31 -2.10 29.73 -25.13
CA LEU A 31 -1.10 29.16 -26.05
C LEU A 31 0.23 29.96 -26.05
N VAL A 32 0.26 31.13 -25.40
CA VAL A 32 1.40 32.06 -25.31
C VAL A 32 2.09 31.99 -23.92
N ALA A 33 1.62 31.14 -23.02
CA ALA A 33 2.18 31.06 -21.67
C ALA A 33 3.63 30.55 -21.68
N VAL A 34 4.52 31.32 -21.03
CA VAL A 34 5.93 30.98 -20.79
C VAL A 34 6.01 29.99 -19.63
N PRO A 35 7.03 29.10 -19.56
CA PRO A 35 7.23 28.25 -18.40
C PRO A 35 7.26 29.06 -17.11
N ARG A 36 6.56 28.57 -16.08
CA ARG A 36 6.57 29.21 -14.76
C ARG A 36 7.84 28.80 -14.02
N GLU A 37 8.64 29.77 -13.59
CA GLU A 37 9.86 29.55 -12.82
C GLU A 37 9.69 29.99 -11.37
N GLU A 38 10.06 29.12 -10.44
CA GLU A 38 9.90 29.33 -9.00
C GLU A 38 11.20 28.97 -8.27
N ALA A 39 11.56 29.77 -7.25
CA ALA A 39 12.64 29.44 -6.34
C ALA A 39 12.27 28.23 -5.47
N ILE A 40 13.27 27.59 -4.84
CA ILE A 40 13.01 26.50 -3.89
C ILE A 40 12.35 27.10 -2.64
N PRO A 41 11.10 26.71 -2.30
CA PRO A 41 10.45 27.21 -1.08
C PRO A 41 11.04 26.54 0.17
N ASP A 42 10.76 27.08 1.36
CA ASP A 42 11.30 26.59 2.64
C ASP A 42 10.99 25.11 2.92
N GLN A 43 9.81 24.65 2.49
CA GLN A 43 9.34 23.26 2.67
C GLN A 43 9.00 22.64 1.30
N PRO A 44 10.00 22.36 0.44
CA PRO A 44 9.78 22.03 -0.97
C PRO A 44 8.96 20.75 -1.15
N LEU A 45 9.26 19.70 -0.38
CA LEU A 45 8.56 18.43 -0.48
C LEU A 45 7.07 18.55 -0.09
N LYS A 46 6.73 19.37 0.91
CA LYS A 46 5.33 19.60 1.30
C LYS A 46 4.57 20.39 0.24
N VAL A 47 5.21 21.39 -0.37
CA VAL A 47 4.61 22.15 -1.48
C VAL A 47 4.37 21.24 -2.69
N LEU A 48 5.34 20.40 -3.07
CA LEU A 48 5.20 19.44 -4.17
C LEU A 48 4.05 18.45 -3.92
N ALA A 49 3.94 17.93 -2.69
CA ALA A 49 2.86 17.02 -2.32
C ALA A 49 1.47 17.68 -2.40
N ALA A 50 1.34 18.90 -1.88
CA ALA A 50 0.11 19.68 -1.98
C ALA A 50 -0.23 20.01 -3.45
N PHE A 51 0.76 20.36 -4.26
CA PHE A 51 0.58 20.63 -5.69
C PHE A 51 0.07 19.39 -6.45
N ALA A 52 0.66 18.21 -6.19
CA ALA A 52 0.21 16.95 -6.77
C ALA A 52 -1.24 16.63 -6.36
N ALA A 53 -1.59 16.81 -5.08
CA ALA A 53 -2.97 16.62 -4.60
C ALA A 53 -3.97 17.54 -5.32
N ILE A 54 -3.64 18.83 -5.47
CA ILE A 54 -4.49 19.79 -6.18
C ILE A 54 -4.67 19.40 -7.64
N ALA A 55 -3.59 19.04 -8.35
CA ALA A 55 -3.64 18.64 -9.75
C ALA A 55 -4.55 17.42 -9.97
N LEU A 56 -4.37 16.37 -9.15
CA LEU A 56 -5.16 15.15 -9.22
C LEU A 56 -6.65 15.39 -8.87
N ALA A 57 -6.94 16.25 -7.88
CA ALA A 57 -8.31 16.61 -7.52
C ALA A 57 -9.05 17.32 -8.67
N HIS A 58 -8.33 18.07 -9.50
CA HIS A 58 -8.87 18.72 -10.71
C HIS A 58 -8.86 17.81 -11.96
N GLY A 59 -8.39 16.57 -11.84
CA GLY A 59 -8.31 15.64 -12.97
C GLY A 59 -7.18 15.93 -13.95
N ARG A 60 -6.20 16.76 -13.57
CA ARG A 60 -4.99 17.02 -14.37
C ARG A 60 -4.00 15.87 -14.21
N THR A 61 -3.36 15.50 -15.32
CA THR A 61 -2.23 14.58 -15.33
C THR A 61 -0.91 15.32 -15.07
N LEU A 62 -0.04 14.71 -14.26
CA LEU A 62 1.18 15.34 -13.75
C LEU A 62 2.41 14.47 -14.00
N VAL A 63 3.48 15.05 -14.53
CA VAL A 63 4.81 14.43 -14.56
C VAL A 63 5.76 15.27 -13.71
N ILE A 64 6.38 14.66 -12.69
CA ILE A 64 7.44 15.28 -11.88
C ILE A 64 8.77 14.67 -12.30
N LEU A 65 9.68 15.51 -12.81
CA LEU A 65 11.03 15.11 -13.20
C LEU A 65 12.04 15.54 -12.15
N ALA A 66 12.88 14.59 -11.73
CA ALA A 66 14.05 14.80 -10.88
C ALA A 66 15.34 14.57 -11.71
N PRO A 67 16.49 15.13 -11.31
CA PRO A 67 17.74 14.92 -12.03
C PRO A 67 18.14 13.43 -12.05
N ASP A 68 17.95 12.74 -10.94
CA ASP A 68 18.32 11.34 -10.73
C ASP A 68 17.38 10.67 -9.70
N ASP A 69 17.68 9.41 -9.38
CA ASP A 69 16.89 8.59 -8.46
C ASP A 69 16.93 9.09 -7.01
N GLN A 70 17.85 10.00 -6.62
CA GLN A 70 18.09 10.36 -5.21
C GLN A 70 16.89 11.06 -4.58
N GLN A 71 16.18 11.86 -5.37
CA GLN A 71 15.05 12.66 -4.88
C GLN A 71 13.74 11.87 -4.85
N LEU A 72 13.64 10.72 -5.52
CA LEU A 72 12.39 9.97 -5.66
C LEU A 72 11.80 9.52 -4.31
N PRO A 73 12.58 8.91 -3.37
CA PRO A 73 12.02 8.43 -2.11
C PRO A 73 11.49 9.58 -1.26
N GLU A 74 12.17 10.73 -1.24
CA GLU A 74 11.75 11.91 -0.48
C GLU A 74 10.47 12.54 -1.04
N ILE A 75 10.39 12.70 -2.37
CA ILE A 75 9.19 13.22 -3.05
C ILE A 75 8.02 12.27 -2.81
N SER A 76 8.23 10.97 -3.03
CA SER A 76 7.21 9.94 -2.82
C SER A 76 6.72 9.92 -1.36
N ASN A 77 7.64 10.00 -0.38
CA ASN A 77 7.29 10.00 1.03
C ASN A 77 6.50 11.22 1.50
N ALA A 78 6.67 12.35 0.84
CA ALA A 78 5.92 13.56 1.14
C ALA A 78 4.48 13.51 0.63
N LEU A 79 4.19 12.71 -0.42
CA LEU A 79 2.82 12.55 -0.93
C LEU A 79 1.89 12.00 0.14
N GLU A 80 0.66 12.52 0.15
CA GLU A 80 -0.40 11.98 1.01
C GLU A 80 -0.65 10.50 0.71
N LEU A 81 -0.85 9.72 1.76
CA LEU A 81 -1.12 8.28 1.69
C LEU A 81 -2.34 7.96 0.81
N ALA A 82 -3.33 8.86 0.75
CA ALA A 82 -4.54 8.66 -0.01
C ALA A 82 -4.28 8.70 -1.53
N ILE A 83 -3.41 9.58 -2.03
CA ILE A 83 -3.17 9.75 -3.47
C ILE A 83 -1.91 9.04 -3.96
N ARG A 84 -1.03 8.58 -3.06
CA ARG A 84 0.24 7.95 -3.43
C ARG A 84 0.09 6.76 -4.39
N PRO A 85 -0.89 5.85 -4.24
CA PRO A 85 -1.08 4.76 -5.21
C PRO A 85 -1.49 5.24 -6.62
N LEU A 86 -1.88 6.50 -6.78
CA LEU A 86 -2.15 7.14 -8.07
C LEU A 86 -0.87 7.70 -8.73
N CYS A 87 0.23 7.74 -7.98
CA CYS A 87 1.51 8.30 -8.40
C CYS A 87 2.48 7.17 -8.73
N LEU A 88 2.79 7.00 -10.00
CA LEU A 88 3.78 6.03 -10.45
C LEU A 88 5.20 6.57 -10.23
N VAL A 89 5.93 5.97 -9.29
CA VAL A 89 7.34 6.27 -9.06
C VAL A 89 8.19 5.22 -9.78
N LEU A 90 8.94 5.61 -10.80
CA LEU A 90 9.84 4.68 -11.52
C LEU A 90 11.28 5.16 -11.45
N PRO A 91 12.15 4.41 -10.74
CA PRO A 91 13.59 4.60 -10.79
C PRO A 91 14.17 4.37 -12.20
N ALA A 92 15.39 4.83 -12.44
CA ALA A 92 16.08 4.65 -13.72
C ALA A 92 16.49 3.20 -14.00
N ALA A 93 16.84 2.44 -12.95
CA ALA A 93 17.25 1.05 -13.09
C ALA A 93 16.04 0.15 -13.45
N ASP A 94 16.10 -0.54 -14.60
CA ASP A 94 14.99 -1.37 -15.13
C ASP A 94 14.43 -2.36 -14.09
N PHE A 95 15.33 -3.03 -13.36
CA PHE A 95 14.92 -3.98 -12.33
C PHE A 95 14.15 -3.30 -11.18
N ALA A 96 14.65 -2.18 -10.66
CA ALA A 96 14.00 -1.44 -9.58
C ALA A 96 12.66 -0.84 -10.05
N ALA A 97 12.60 -0.36 -11.29
CA ALA A 97 11.39 0.10 -11.92
C ALA A 97 10.31 -1.01 -11.99
N ARG A 98 10.69 -2.26 -12.29
CA ARG A 98 9.73 -3.39 -12.34
C ARG A 98 9.13 -3.68 -10.98
N ILE A 99 9.97 -3.64 -9.94
CA ILE A 99 9.51 -3.81 -8.56
C ILE A 99 8.54 -2.70 -8.16
N ALA A 100 8.94 -1.44 -8.36
CA ALA A 100 8.13 -0.28 -8.02
C ALA A 100 6.79 -0.27 -8.76
N LEU A 101 6.79 -0.64 -10.06
CA LEU A 101 5.57 -0.76 -10.84
C LEU A 101 4.64 -1.84 -10.28
N ARG A 102 5.16 -3.04 -9.96
CA ARG A 102 4.34 -4.13 -9.38
C ARG A 102 3.77 -3.75 -8.02
N ALA A 103 4.58 -3.11 -7.18
CA ALA A 103 4.14 -2.62 -5.88
C ALA A 103 2.99 -1.61 -6.05
N THR A 104 3.19 -0.59 -6.89
CA THR A 104 2.18 0.45 -7.14
C THR A 104 0.90 -0.12 -7.74
N LEU A 105 0.98 -1.02 -8.72
CA LEU A 105 -0.20 -1.70 -9.28
C LEU A 105 -0.95 -2.53 -8.23
N SER A 106 -0.23 -3.22 -7.35
CA SER A 106 -0.83 -4.04 -6.29
C SER A 106 -1.56 -3.17 -5.25
N LEU A 107 -0.93 -2.07 -4.84
CA LEU A 107 -1.52 -1.07 -3.95
C LEU A 107 -2.76 -0.44 -4.59
N MET A 108 -2.65 -0.02 -5.84
CA MET A 108 -3.77 0.60 -6.58
C MET A 108 -4.95 -0.35 -6.72
N LYS A 109 -4.73 -1.62 -7.09
CA LYS A 109 -5.79 -2.64 -7.17
C LYS A 109 -6.51 -2.81 -5.85
N SER A 110 -5.73 -2.93 -4.79
CA SER A 110 -6.24 -3.09 -3.44
C SER A 110 -7.14 -1.92 -3.04
N ARG A 111 -6.68 -0.68 -3.26
CA ARG A 111 -7.40 0.54 -2.89
C ARG A 111 -8.67 0.76 -3.71
N ILE A 112 -8.66 0.44 -5.00
CA ILE A 112 -9.85 0.50 -5.86
C ILE A 112 -10.95 -0.43 -5.37
N ALA A 113 -10.55 -1.65 -4.97
CA ALA A 113 -11.46 -2.66 -4.44
C ALA A 113 -12.02 -2.26 -3.06
N ARG A 114 -11.17 -1.68 -2.20
CA ARG A 114 -11.54 -1.30 -0.82
C ARG A 114 -12.46 -0.09 -0.78
N ASP A 115 -12.18 1.04 -1.43
CA ASP A 115 -12.99 2.26 -1.29
C ASP A 115 -13.28 2.61 0.19
N ASP A 116 -12.23 2.93 0.94
CA ASP A 116 -12.34 3.48 2.29
C ASP A 116 -12.82 4.95 2.25
N GLU A 117 -12.94 5.62 3.40
CA GLU A 117 -13.44 7.01 3.51
C GLU A 117 -12.72 8.01 2.59
N GLY A 118 -11.49 7.72 2.13
CA GLY A 118 -10.75 8.52 1.13
C GLY A 118 -11.10 8.23 -0.34
N GLY A 119 -11.78 7.12 -0.63
CA GLY A 119 -12.22 6.71 -1.97
C GLY A 119 -13.36 7.57 -2.56
N GLN A 120 -13.97 8.42 -1.72
CA GLN A 120 -14.94 9.44 -2.16
C GLN A 120 -14.29 10.72 -2.69
N THR A 121 -12.96 10.84 -2.61
CA THR A 121 -12.28 12.01 -3.15
C THR A 121 -12.39 12.03 -4.68
N ALA A 122 -12.47 13.23 -5.23
CA ALA A 122 -12.62 13.45 -6.67
C ALA A 122 -11.46 12.85 -7.49
N ALA A 123 -10.29 12.64 -6.89
CA ALA A 123 -9.15 11.97 -7.51
C ALA A 123 -9.39 10.46 -7.71
N TRP A 124 -9.91 9.76 -6.69
CA TRP A 124 -10.21 8.32 -6.78
C TRP A 124 -11.40 8.00 -7.68
N GLN A 125 -12.42 8.87 -7.71
CA GLN A 125 -13.53 8.75 -8.65
C GLN A 125 -13.03 8.81 -10.11
N ARG A 126 -12.23 9.83 -10.44
CA ARG A 126 -11.61 9.95 -11.77
C ARG A 126 -10.66 8.81 -12.07
N GLN A 127 -9.95 8.29 -11.08
CA GLN A 127 -9.09 7.14 -11.28
C GLN A 127 -9.87 5.90 -11.71
N ARG A 128 -11.06 5.68 -11.13
CA ARG A 128 -11.94 4.58 -11.53
C ARG A 128 -12.44 4.73 -12.96
N GLU A 129 -12.82 5.95 -13.34
CA GLU A 129 -13.18 6.26 -14.73
C GLU A 129 -12.01 5.99 -15.68
N ARG A 130 -10.80 6.44 -15.34
CA ARG A 130 -9.57 6.17 -16.11
C ARG A 130 -9.33 4.67 -16.27
N ILE A 131 -9.51 3.88 -15.22
CA ILE A 131 -9.33 2.43 -15.28
C ILE A 131 -10.43 1.76 -16.09
N ALA A 132 -11.69 2.20 -15.96
CA ALA A 132 -12.78 1.70 -16.77
C ALA A 132 -12.55 1.97 -18.28
N GLN A 133 -12.00 3.14 -18.62
CA GLN A 133 -11.60 3.49 -19.99
C GLN A 133 -10.40 2.66 -20.50
N ASN A 134 -9.56 2.18 -19.60
CA ASN A 134 -8.35 1.40 -19.90
C ASN A 134 -8.44 -0.04 -19.38
N GLN A 135 -9.64 -0.63 -19.39
CA GLN A 135 -9.91 -1.91 -18.72
C GLN A 135 -9.04 -3.07 -19.27
N SER A 136 -8.79 -3.11 -20.58
CA SER A 136 -7.93 -4.13 -21.20
C SER A 136 -6.48 -4.02 -20.71
N LEU A 137 -5.93 -2.81 -20.70
CA LEU A 137 -4.59 -2.51 -20.18
C LEU A 137 -4.49 -2.82 -18.69
N TRP A 138 -5.53 -2.52 -17.91
CA TRP A 138 -5.60 -2.84 -16.49
C TRP A 138 -5.52 -4.36 -16.23
N GLN A 139 -6.27 -5.15 -17.02
CA GLN A 139 -6.23 -6.61 -16.95
C GLN A 139 -4.85 -7.15 -17.35
N GLU A 140 -4.27 -6.65 -18.44
CA GLU A 140 -2.94 -7.04 -18.91
C GLU A 140 -1.86 -6.74 -17.87
N ALA A 141 -1.89 -5.55 -17.26
CA ALA A 141 -0.97 -5.15 -16.20
C ALA A 141 -1.07 -6.10 -14.99
N HIS A 142 -2.27 -6.52 -14.61
CA HIS A 142 -2.44 -7.48 -13.52
C HIS A 142 -2.01 -8.90 -13.85
N GLN A 143 -2.20 -9.35 -15.09
CA GLN A 143 -1.64 -10.62 -15.54
C GLN A 143 -0.12 -10.58 -15.51
N TRP A 144 0.50 -9.46 -15.89
CA TRP A 144 1.94 -9.27 -15.79
C TRP A 144 2.43 -9.27 -14.32
N VAL A 145 1.72 -8.61 -13.40
CA VAL A 145 2.01 -8.69 -11.95
C VAL A 145 1.92 -10.15 -11.47
N ALA A 146 0.86 -10.87 -11.86
CA ALA A 146 0.62 -12.25 -11.43
C ALA A 146 1.66 -13.25 -11.96
N ARG A 147 2.14 -13.07 -13.20
CA ARG A 147 3.21 -13.90 -13.78
C ARG A 147 4.53 -13.72 -13.02
N ASN A 148 4.79 -12.49 -12.56
CA ASN A 148 6.00 -12.10 -11.84
C ASN A 148 7.30 -12.66 -12.46
N ASP A 149 7.38 -12.64 -13.78
CA ASP A 149 8.53 -13.13 -14.54
C ASP A 149 9.34 -11.95 -15.13
N ARG A 150 10.27 -12.25 -16.03
CA ARG A 150 11.09 -11.26 -16.73
C ARG A 150 10.42 -10.71 -18.00
N SER A 151 9.16 -11.07 -18.28
CA SER A 151 8.45 -10.51 -19.43
C SER A 151 8.36 -8.99 -19.33
N GLU A 152 8.37 -8.32 -20.47
CA GLU A 152 8.17 -6.87 -20.52
C GLU A 152 6.80 -6.51 -19.94
N TRP A 153 6.73 -5.40 -19.20
CA TRP A 153 5.45 -4.85 -18.76
C TRP A 153 4.67 -4.31 -19.96
N PRO A 154 3.35 -4.10 -19.84
CA PRO A 154 2.55 -3.52 -20.92
C PRO A 154 3.08 -2.16 -21.36
N GLU A 155 3.22 -1.94 -22.66
CA GLU A 155 3.86 -0.73 -23.20
C GLU A 155 3.17 0.54 -22.72
N ARG A 156 1.84 0.51 -22.56
CA ARG A 156 1.01 1.65 -22.17
C ARG A 156 0.74 1.76 -20.67
N VAL A 157 1.39 0.96 -19.83
CA VAL A 157 1.07 0.86 -18.39
C VAL A 157 1.06 2.20 -17.66
N ALA A 158 1.88 3.17 -18.10
CA ALA A 158 1.93 4.52 -17.54
C ALA A 158 0.63 5.33 -17.72
N ASP A 159 -0.24 4.99 -18.69
CA ASP A 159 -1.54 5.63 -18.93
C ASP A 159 -2.53 5.38 -17.79
N LEU A 160 -2.33 4.29 -17.03
CA LEU A 160 -3.11 3.95 -15.85
C LEU A 160 -2.87 4.94 -14.70
N PHE A 161 -1.78 5.71 -14.73
CA PHE A 161 -1.38 6.57 -13.62
C PHE A 161 -1.52 8.05 -13.98
N PRO A 162 -2.33 8.81 -13.24
CA PRO A 162 -2.51 10.24 -13.49
C PRO A 162 -1.29 11.07 -13.06
N ALA A 163 -0.47 10.58 -12.13
CA ALA A 163 0.79 11.21 -11.75
C ALA A 163 1.97 10.26 -11.98
N ARG A 164 3.10 10.79 -12.45
CA ARG A 164 4.34 10.04 -12.69
C ARG A 164 5.53 10.80 -12.11
N ILE A 165 6.35 10.15 -11.31
CA ILE A 165 7.53 10.74 -10.66
C ILE A 165 8.75 9.97 -11.14
N LEU A 166 9.63 10.64 -11.88
CA LEU A 166 10.66 9.99 -12.68
C LEU A 166 11.98 10.76 -12.62
N PRO A 167 13.13 10.09 -12.61
CA PRO A 167 14.39 10.71 -12.99
C PRO A 167 14.40 11.00 -14.49
N ILE A 168 15.24 11.93 -14.95
CA ILE A 168 15.43 12.22 -16.38
C ILE A 168 15.74 10.95 -17.19
N ALA A 169 16.57 10.05 -16.63
CA ALA A 169 16.97 8.82 -17.30
C ALA A 169 15.79 7.87 -17.58
N ALA A 170 14.87 7.68 -16.63
CA ALA A 170 13.68 6.85 -16.83
C ALA A 170 12.69 7.51 -17.79
N TYR A 171 12.52 8.83 -17.70
CA TYR A 171 11.63 9.58 -18.58
C TYR A 171 12.02 9.45 -20.07
N ARG A 172 13.32 9.42 -20.39
CA ARG A 172 13.79 9.23 -21.77
C ARG A 172 13.26 7.95 -22.40
N ASN A 173 13.23 6.88 -21.61
CA ASN A 173 12.81 5.54 -22.04
C ASN A 173 11.29 5.34 -21.98
N LEU A 174 10.56 6.23 -21.31
CA LEU A 174 9.11 6.15 -21.19
C LEU A 174 8.44 6.41 -22.54
N ARG A 175 7.58 5.49 -22.97
CA ARG A 175 6.86 5.61 -24.25
C ARG A 175 5.74 6.66 -24.17
N GLN A 176 4.97 6.69 -23.09
CA GLN A 176 3.88 7.65 -22.90
C GLN A 176 4.35 8.86 -22.08
N LYS A 177 4.68 9.94 -22.79
CA LYS A 177 5.25 11.17 -22.23
C LYS A 177 4.22 12.29 -22.00
N SER A 178 3.02 12.15 -22.53
CA SER A 178 1.98 13.18 -22.43
C SER A 178 1.51 13.39 -20.99
N SER A 179 1.35 14.67 -20.61
CA SER A 179 0.73 15.11 -19.37
C SER A 179 0.20 16.55 -19.52
N ASP A 180 -0.76 16.92 -18.68
CA ASP A 180 -1.31 18.29 -18.64
C ASP A 180 -0.34 19.27 -17.98
N ILE A 181 0.50 18.77 -17.07
CA ILE A 181 1.46 19.56 -16.29
C ILE A 181 2.78 18.77 -16.17
N THR A 182 3.89 19.42 -16.49
CA THR A 182 5.25 18.93 -16.25
C THR A 182 5.93 19.80 -15.20
N LEU A 183 6.35 19.19 -14.10
CA LEU A 183 7.13 19.83 -13.04
C LEU A 183 8.60 19.37 -13.12
N LEU A 184 9.51 20.32 -13.33
CA LEU A 184 10.96 20.11 -13.32
C LEU A 184 11.49 20.49 -11.93
N TYR A 185 11.86 19.50 -11.12
CA TYR A 185 12.38 19.72 -9.77
C TYR A 185 13.90 19.61 -9.77
N ARG A 186 14.58 20.76 -9.59
CA ARG A 186 16.06 20.86 -9.56
C ARG A 186 16.75 20.26 -10.79
N CYS A 187 16.08 20.31 -11.95
CA CYS A 187 16.60 19.78 -13.21
C CYS A 187 16.19 20.67 -14.39
N ASP A 188 16.88 20.47 -15.51
CA ASP A 188 16.52 21.08 -16.79
C ASP A 188 15.56 20.18 -17.58
N ALA A 189 14.80 20.80 -18.49
CA ALA A 189 13.95 20.07 -19.43
C ALA A 189 14.82 19.13 -20.29
N PRO A 190 14.53 17.82 -20.37
CA PRO A 190 15.21 16.95 -21.31
C PRO A 190 14.84 17.33 -22.75
N ALA A 191 15.75 17.08 -23.69
CA ALA A 191 15.52 17.38 -25.11
C ALA A 191 14.29 16.62 -25.67
N GLU A 192 13.99 15.46 -25.08
CA GLU A 192 12.87 14.59 -25.43
C GLU A 192 11.56 14.97 -24.70
N LEU A 193 11.51 16.13 -24.03
CA LEU A 193 10.30 16.61 -23.35
C LEU A 193 9.21 16.95 -24.36
N ILE A 194 8.02 16.38 -24.18
CA ILE A 194 6.84 16.67 -24.99
C ILE A 194 5.82 17.39 -24.10
N ALA A 195 5.95 18.71 -24.00
CA ALA A 195 5.07 19.55 -23.19
C ALA A 195 4.91 20.94 -23.82
N LEU A 196 3.75 21.56 -23.65
CA LEU A 196 3.56 22.96 -24.03
C LEU A 196 4.31 23.86 -23.05
N PRO A 197 4.90 25.00 -23.47
CA PRO A 197 5.63 25.87 -22.54
C PRO A 197 4.77 26.31 -21.33
N GLY A 198 3.49 26.61 -21.55
CA GLY A 198 2.53 26.96 -20.50
C GLY A 198 2.10 25.83 -19.57
N SER A 199 2.50 24.59 -19.85
CA SER A 199 2.28 23.44 -18.95
C SER A 199 3.50 23.10 -18.10
N ILE A 200 4.57 23.91 -18.16
CA ILE A 200 5.83 23.63 -17.45
C ILE A 200 5.95 24.49 -16.19
N LEU A 201 6.18 23.83 -15.05
CA LEU A 201 6.61 24.44 -13.79
C LEU A 201 8.05 24.04 -13.50
N ARG A 202 8.94 25.00 -13.31
CA ARG A 202 10.34 24.76 -12.96
C ARG A 202 10.60 25.25 -11.53
N VAL A 203 11.07 24.35 -10.67
CA VAL A 203 11.32 24.64 -9.25
C VAL A 203 12.79 24.42 -8.92
N GLY A 204 13.50 25.50 -8.61
CA GLY A 204 14.90 25.49 -8.19
C GLY A 204 15.93 25.62 -9.32
N VAL A 205 17.18 25.87 -8.93
CA VAL A 205 18.30 26.20 -9.83
C VAL A 205 19.16 24.96 -10.14
N ARG A 206 19.77 24.97 -11.32
CA ARG A 206 20.77 24.04 -11.87
C ARG A 206 21.74 23.52 -10.79
N ALA A 207 21.80 22.21 -10.58
CA ALA A 207 22.95 21.60 -9.89
C ALA A 207 24.18 21.76 -10.81
N ALA A 208 25.21 22.47 -10.33
CA ALA A 208 26.49 22.54 -11.02
C ALA A 208 27.11 21.13 -11.10
N GLU A 209 27.79 20.84 -12.21
CA GLU A 209 28.31 19.53 -12.62
C GLU A 209 28.93 18.68 -11.49
N PRO A 210 28.74 17.35 -11.51
CA PRO A 210 29.30 16.46 -10.49
C PRO A 210 30.84 16.42 -10.60
N ARG A 211 31.52 16.93 -9.56
CA ARG A 211 32.98 16.86 -9.43
C ARG A 211 33.43 15.41 -9.32
N HIS A 212 34.01 14.92 -10.40
CA HIS A 212 34.51 13.57 -10.57
C HIS A 212 35.79 13.29 -9.73
N ARG A 213 35.67 12.65 -8.55
CA ARG A 213 36.79 11.97 -7.86
C ARG A 213 36.32 10.69 -7.14
N SER A 214 37.03 9.59 -7.40
CA SER A 214 36.84 8.21 -6.85
C SER A 214 35.44 7.61 -6.97
N ILE A 215 34.89 7.69 -8.18
CA ILE A 215 33.46 7.58 -8.50
C ILE A 215 32.93 6.13 -8.50
N ALA A 216 33.66 5.14 -9.03
CA ALA A 216 33.05 3.83 -9.32
C ALA A 216 32.56 3.04 -8.08
N VAL A 217 33.31 3.03 -6.97
CA VAL A 217 32.91 2.28 -5.75
C VAL A 217 31.95 3.10 -4.88
N ALA A 218 32.13 4.42 -4.84
CA ALA A 218 31.21 5.34 -4.18
C ALA A 218 29.83 5.34 -4.87
N ASP A 219 29.81 5.32 -6.21
CA ASP A 219 28.59 5.24 -7.02
C ASP A 219 27.85 3.91 -6.81
N ALA A 220 28.56 2.78 -6.78
CA ALA A 220 27.92 1.48 -6.56
C ALA A 220 27.30 1.37 -5.16
N ASN A 221 28.00 1.84 -4.12
CA ASN A 221 27.43 1.90 -2.77
C ASN A 221 26.24 2.86 -2.69
N LEU A 222 26.35 4.03 -3.32
CA LEU A 222 25.28 5.02 -3.37
C LEU A 222 24.04 4.47 -4.09
N GLN A 223 24.21 3.78 -5.22
CA GLN A 223 23.13 3.08 -5.92
C GLN A 223 22.43 2.05 -5.02
N LEU A 224 23.19 1.21 -4.31
CA LEU A 224 22.63 0.22 -3.40
C LEU A 224 21.90 0.87 -2.21
N GLN A 225 22.40 1.98 -1.69
CA GLN A 225 21.73 2.73 -0.62
C GLN A 225 20.41 3.32 -1.10
N MET A 226 20.38 3.88 -2.30
CA MET A 226 19.18 4.43 -2.91
C MET A 226 18.15 3.35 -3.20
N GLU A 227 18.59 2.22 -3.75
CA GLU A 227 17.71 1.07 -3.96
C GLU A 227 17.15 0.54 -2.64
N LEU A 228 17.99 0.39 -1.62
CA LEU A 228 17.55 -0.05 -0.30
C LEU A 228 16.53 0.91 0.32
N ALA A 229 16.72 2.22 0.14
CA ALA A 229 15.78 3.23 0.62
C ALA A 229 14.41 3.11 -0.06
N GLN A 230 14.40 2.96 -1.40
CA GLN A 230 13.17 2.75 -2.16
C GLN A 230 12.47 1.45 -1.76
N LEU A 231 13.20 0.33 -1.71
CA LEU A 231 12.64 -0.97 -1.31
C LEU A 231 12.10 -0.95 0.11
N THR A 232 12.78 -0.27 1.04
CA THR A 232 12.30 -0.12 2.42
C THR A 232 10.96 0.60 2.47
N GLN A 233 10.81 1.64 1.64
CA GLN A 233 9.54 2.36 1.53
C GLN A 233 8.44 1.46 0.95
N ASP A 234 8.71 0.78 -0.16
CA ASP A 234 7.75 -0.08 -0.85
C ASP A 234 7.30 -1.25 0.05
N VAL A 235 8.24 -1.88 0.75
CA VAL A 235 7.96 -2.94 1.73
C VAL A 235 7.08 -2.41 2.85
N ALA A 236 7.41 -1.28 3.48
CA ALA A 236 6.59 -0.74 4.56
C ALA A 236 5.17 -0.35 4.10
N GLU A 237 5.01 0.13 2.88
CA GLU A 237 3.72 0.48 2.31
C GLU A 237 2.87 -0.77 2.01
N LEU A 238 3.48 -1.81 1.44
CA LEU A 238 2.81 -3.08 1.20
C LEU A 238 2.52 -3.86 2.49
N GLU A 239 3.39 -3.78 3.50
CA GLU A 239 3.12 -4.34 4.85
C GLU A 239 1.89 -3.70 5.48
N LEU A 240 1.81 -2.36 5.43
CA LEU A 240 0.62 -1.64 5.89
C LEU A 240 -0.62 -2.11 5.13
N GLU A 241 -0.54 -2.20 3.80
CA GLU A 241 -1.67 -2.61 2.97
C GLU A 241 -2.12 -4.05 3.27
N LEU A 242 -1.17 -4.97 3.48
CA LEU A 242 -1.41 -6.36 3.86
C LEU A 242 -2.04 -6.47 5.24
N ALA A 243 -1.48 -5.80 6.25
CA ALA A 243 -2.02 -5.80 7.61
C ALA A 243 -3.44 -5.20 7.64
N THR A 244 -3.68 -4.14 6.85
CA THR A 244 -5.02 -3.56 6.65
C THR A 244 -5.97 -4.58 6.03
N ALA A 245 -5.54 -5.27 4.97
CA ALA A 245 -6.35 -6.26 4.24
C ALA A 245 -6.80 -7.38 5.16
N GLN A 246 -5.83 -7.93 5.91
CA GLN A 246 -6.04 -9.05 6.81
C GLN A 246 -7.01 -8.67 7.91
N ALA A 247 -6.89 -7.47 8.48
CA ALA A 247 -7.80 -7.02 9.53
C ALA A 247 -9.22 -6.72 9.04
N GLU A 248 -9.38 -6.11 7.85
CA GLU A 248 -10.70 -5.91 7.23
C GLU A 248 -11.39 -7.25 6.91
N VAL A 249 -10.64 -8.20 6.34
CA VAL A 249 -11.16 -9.54 6.05
C VAL A 249 -11.50 -10.27 7.34
N ALA A 250 -10.66 -10.18 8.38
CA ALA A 250 -10.94 -10.79 9.68
C ALA A 250 -12.23 -10.25 10.30
N GLU A 251 -12.42 -8.91 10.32
CA GLU A 251 -13.67 -8.26 10.76
C GLU A 251 -14.88 -8.78 9.98
N PHE A 252 -14.77 -8.82 8.65
CA PHE A 252 -15.83 -9.35 7.80
C PHE A 252 -16.14 -10.82 8.09
N THR A 253 -15.10 -11.64 8.27
CA THR A 253 -15.22 -13.07 8.52
C THR A 253 -15.95 -13.32 9.83
N ARG A 254 -15.64 -12.56 10.89
CA ARG A 254 -16.38 -12.60 12.17
C ARG A 254 -17.86 -12.32 11.98
N ARG A 255 -18.19 -11.24 11.28
CA ARG A 255 -19.58 -10.90 10.99
C ARG A 255 -20.27 -11.99 10.16
N TYR A 256 -19.62 -12.48 9.11
CA TYR A 256 -20.13 -13.55 8.25
C TYR A 256 -20.47 -14.81 9.05
N TYR A 257 -19.54 -15.32 9.86
CA TYR A 257 -19.81 -16.53 10.64
C TYR A 257 -20.85 -16.30 11.73
N SER A 258 -20.88 -15.13 12.36
CA SER A 258 -21.86 -14.80 13.39
C SER A 258 -23.30 -14.80 12.86
N LEU A 259 -23.52 -14.29 11.64
CA LEU A 259 -24.85 -14.15 11.03
C LEU A 259 -25.23 -15.37 10.17
N VAL A 260 -24.33 -15.75 9.27
CA VAL A 260 -24.57 -16.76 8.22
C VAL A 260 -24.01 -18.12 8.64
N GLY A 261 -22.75 -18.17 9.08
CA GLY A 261 -22.06 -19.43 9.37
C GLY A 261 -22.77 -20.30 10.42
N ARG A 262 -23.21 -19.70 11.53
CA ARG A 262 -24.01 -20.42 12.55
C ARG A 262 -25.29 -21.06 11.99
N ARG A 263 -25.94 -20.38 11.04
CA ARG A 263 -27.20 -20.84 10.42
C ARG A 263 -26.95 -21.90 9.38
N MET A 264 -25.81 -21.86 8.68
CA MET A 264 -25.39 -22.95 7.81
C MET A 264 -25.13 -24.23 8.59
N VAL A 265 -24.48 -24.15 9.76
CA VAL A 265 -24.26 -25.31 10.64
C VAL A 265 -25.60 -25.90 11.09
N GLU A 266 -26.53 -25.04 11.54
CA GLU A 266 -27.87 -25.45 11.94
C GLU A 266 -28.64 -26.12 10.78
N LEU A 267 -28.59 -25.52 9.59
CA LEU A 267 -29.22 -26.05 8.39
C LEU A 267 -28.66 -27.43 8.00
N ASP A 268 -27.33 -27.59 7.98
CA ASP A 268 -26.69 -28.86 7.64
C ASP A 268 -27.04 -29.94 8.68
N ALA A 269 -27.11 -29.59 9.98
CA ALA A 269 -27.52 -30.51 11.03
C ALA A 269 -28.97 -30.99 10.86
N ILE A 270 -29.90 -30.09 10.51
CA ILE A 270 -31.30 -30.46 10.23
C ILE A 270 -31.40 -31.33 8.99
N GLN A 271 -30.66 -31.00 7.92
CA GLN A 271 -30.62 -31.81 6.70
C GLN A 271 -30.07 -33.22 6.97
N ALA A 272 -29.00 -33.34 7.76
CA ALA A 272 -28.45 -34.63 8.16
C ALA A 272 -29.44 -35.46 8.97
N ARG A 273 -30.19 -34.84 9.88
CA ARG A 273 -31.24 -35.51 10.65
C ARG A 273 -32.37 -36.02 9.76
N LEU A 274 -32.86 -35.17 8.84
CA LEU A 274 -33.91 -35.54 7.87
C LEU A 274 -33.48 -36.71 6.99
N ALA A 275 -32.29 -36.64 6.41
CA ALA A 275 -31.77 -37.69 5.55
C ALA A 275 -31.57 -39.01 6.30
N ARG A 276 -31.12 -38.95 7.56
CA ARG A 276 -31.02 -40.14 8.43
C ARG A 276 -32.38 -40.81 8.65
N GLU A 277 -33.41 -40.05 9.00
CA GLU A 277 -34.73 -40.63 9.23
C GLU A 277 -35.39 -41.14 7.94
N GLN A 278 -35.09 -40.55 6.79
CA GLN A 278 -35.51 -41.10 5.49
C GLN A 278 -34.80 -42.43 5.21
N ALA A 279 -33.50 -42.53 5.50
CA ALA A 279 -32.76 -43.78 5.36
C ALA A 279 -33.26 -44.88 6.30
N GLU A 280 -33.70 -44.54 7.51
CA GLU A 280 -34.32 -45.47 8.47
C GLU A 280 -35.69 -45.96 7.99
N ARG A 281 -36.49 -45.10 7.34
CA ARG A 281 -37.79 -45.48 6.76
C ARG A 281 -37.66 -46.29 5.46
N ALA A 282 -36.54 -46.16 4.73
CA ALA A 282 -36.28 -46.85 3.47
C ALA A 282 -34.92 -47.60 3.48
N PRO A 283 -34.74 -48.59 4.37
CA PRO A 283 -33.43 -49.23 4.60
C PRO A 283 -32.91 -50.00 3.38
N GLU A 284 -33.81 -50.42 2.50
CA GLU A 284 -33.49 -51.16 1.26
C GLU A 284 -32.98 -50.25 0.13
N ASN A 285 -33.13 -48.92 0.23
CA ASN A 285 -32.72 -47.99 -0.83
C ASN A 285 -31.27 -47.51 -0.63
N PRO A 286 -30.30 -47.99 -1.43
CA PRO A 286 -28.91 -47.58 -1.28
C PRO A 286 -28.67 -46.09 -1.56
N GLY A 287 -29.48 -45.45 -2.41
CA GLY A 287 -29.35 -44.01 -2.72
C GLY A 287 -29.64 -43.11 -1.53
N VAL A 288 -30.73 -43.40 -0.79
CA VAL A 288 -31.12 -42.63 0.40
C VAL A 288 -30.08 -42.81 1.53
N ARG A 289 -29.50 -44.01 1.67
CA ARG A 289 -28.42 -44.25 2.64
C ARG A 289 -27.14 -43.48 2.28
N ALA A 290 -26.79 -43.40 1.00
CA ALA A 290 -25.64 -42.64 0.53
C ALA A 290 -25.83 -41.14 0.78
N GLU A 291 -27.02 -40.60 0.49
CA GLU A 291 -27.37 -39.20 0.75
C GLU A 291 -27.32 -38.88 2.26
N ALA A 292 -27.86 -39.74 3.11
CA ALA A 292 -27.78 -39.58 4.56
C ALA A 292 -26.34 -39.52 5.08
N ARG A 293 -25.45 -40.35 4.52
CA ARG A 293 -24.03 -40.33 4.84
C ARG A 293 -23.37 -39.02 4.39
N GLU A 294 -23.63 -38.56 3.18
CA GLU A 294 -23.08 -37.30 2.66
C GLU A 294 -23.54 -36.10 3.50
N LYS A 295 -24.84 -36.01 3.81
CA LYS A 295 -25.38 -34.93 4.64
C LYS A 295 -24.79 -34.95 6.05
N ARG A 296 -24.58 -36.12 6.63
CA ARG A 296 -23.91 -36.26 7.93
C ARG A 296 -22.46 -35.79 7.87
N GLU A 297 -21.69 -36.23 6.88
CA GLU A 297 -20.30 -35.81 6.70
C GLU A 297 -20.19 -34.29 6.55
N LYS A 298 -21.11 -33.70 5.77
CA LYS A 298 -21.19 -32.24 5.59
C LYS A 298 -21.51 -31.51 6.90
N ALA A 299 -22.47 -32.00 7.70
CA ALA A 299 -22.82 -31.41 8.99
C ALA A 299 -21.67 -31.51 10.01
N GLU A 300 -20.96 -32.64 10.05
CA GLU A 300 -19.78 -32.80 10.88
C GLU A 300 -18.65 -31.85 10.45
N GLN A 301 -18.46 -31.64 9.15
CA GLN A 301 -17.48 -30.69 8.63
C GLN A 301 -17.83 -29.25 9.00
N SER A 302 -19.07 -28.82 8.77
CA SER A 302 -19.48 -27.44 9.04
C SER A 302 -19.48 -27.14 10.55
N ALA A 303 -19.85 -28.09 11.40
CA ALA A 303 -19.72 -27.97 12.85
C ALA A 303 -18.26 -27.74 13.29
N ARG A 304 -17.33 -28.57 12.79
CA ARG A 304 -15.89 -28.42 13.10
C ARG A 304 -15.34 -27.07 12.61
N GLU A 305 -15.76 -26.61 11.44
CA GLU A 305 -15.36 -25.30 10.91
C GLU A 305 -15.91 -24.15 11.77
N GLY A 306 -17.18 -24.23 12.20
CA GLY A 306 -17.80 -23.26 13.10
C GLY A 306 -17.14 -23.18 14.48
N GLU A 307 -16.74 -24.32 15.04
CA GLU A 307 -15.99 -24.38 16.32
C GLU A 307 -14.61 -23.74 16.20
N ARG A 308 -13.83 -24.12 15.18
CA ARG A 308 -12.51 -23.50 14.92
C ARG A 308 -12.63 -22.00 14.76
N PHE A 309 -13.68 -21.55 14.07
CA PHE A 309 -13.91 -20.13 13.86
C PHE A 309 -14.20 -19.40 15.18
N THR A 310 -15.04 -19.98 16.02
CA THR A 310 -15.40 -19.41 17.33
C THR A 310 -14.17 -19.29 18.22
N GLN A 311 -13.28 -20.29 18.19
CA GLN A 311 -12.00 -20.25 18.92
C GLN A 311 -11.04 -19.20 18.36
N ALA A 312 -10.87 -19.13 17.04
CA ALA A 312 -9.97 -18.17 16.40
C ALA A 312 -10.40 -16.70 16.56
N SER A 313 -11.70 -16.46 16.75
CA SER A 313 -12.27 -15.11 16.84
C SER A 313 -12.33 -14.55 18.27
N ALA A 314 -11.95 -15.34 19.28
CA ALA A 314 -12.09 -14.95 20.68
C ALA A 314 -11.17 -13.79 21.09
N ASP A 315 -9.96 -13.73 20.52
CA ASP A 315 -8.91 -12.77 20.89
C ASP A 315 -8.78 -11.58 19.91
N GLU A 316 -9.61 -11.53 18.86
CA GLU A 316 -9.53 -10.46 17.86
C GLU A 316 -10.44 -9.26 18.22
N PRO A 317 -9.95 -8.02 18.06
CA PRO A 317 -10.71 -6.81 18.40
C PRO A 317 -11.99 -6.66 17.58
N ALA A 318 -13.04 -6.08 18.19
CA ALA A 318 -14.40 -6.08 17.64
C ALA A 318 -14.57 -5.28 16.33
N ALA A 319 -13.79 -4.22 16.11
CA ALA A 319 -13.87 -3.38 14.92
C ALA A 319 -12.49 -2.89 14.48
N PHE A 320 -12.20 -2.98 13.17
CA PHE A 320 -10.95 -2.49 12.61
C PHE A 320 -11.18 -1.17 11.86
N ARG A 321 -10.89 -0.05 12.53
CA ARG A 321 -10.99 1.30 11.95
C ARG A 321 -9.78 2.14 12.35
N PRO A 322 -8.58 1.84 11.83
CA PRO A 322 -7.39 2.61 12.17
C PRO A 322 -7.49 4.04 11.62
N SER A 323 -7.14 5.01 12.46
CA SER A 323 -7.07 6.42 12.06
C SER A 323 -5.97 6.65 11.00
N ALA A 324 -6.03 7.78 10.30
CA ALA A 324 -4.97 8.17 9.36
C ALA A 324 -3.59 8.29 10.05
N ASP A 325 -3.58 8.72 11.32
CA ASP A 325 -2.37 8.87 12.12
C ASP A 325 -1.80 7.50 12.53
N VAL A 326 -2.63 6.54 12.94
CA VAL A 326 -2.22 5.15 13.21
C VAL A 326 -1.60 4.50 11.96
N LYS A 327 -2.24 4.67 10.79
CA LYS A 327 -1.68 4.19 9.51
C LYS A 327 -0.31 4.82 9.21
N ARG A 328 -0.17 6.12 9.46
CA ARG A 328 1.08 6.86 9.24
C ARG A 328 2.18 6.40 10.20
N LEU A 329 1.85 6.25 11.49
CA LEU A 329 2.77 5.82 12.54
C LEU A 329 3.28 4.40 12.29
N PHE A 330 2.38 3.45 12.03
CA PHE A 330 2.76 2.08 11.69
C PHE A 330 3.74 2.04 10.51
N ARG A 331 3.45 2.76 9.43
CA ARG A 331 4.34 2.81 8.25
C ARG A 331 5.73 3.36 8.62
N GLN A 332 5.79 4.43 9.40
CA GLN A 332 7.07 5.02 9.83
C GLN A 332 7.88 4.05 10.71
N ILE A 333 7.20 3.32 11.60
CA ILE A 333 7.80 2.29 12.42
C ILE A 333 8.33 1.16 11.53
N ALA A 334 7.48 0.58 10.68
CA ALA A 334 7.83 -0.52 9.77
C ALA A 334 9.07 -0.17 8.92
N GLN A 335 9.18 1.05 8.38
CA GLN A 335 10.38 1.49 7.65
C GLN A 335 11.66 1.39 8.49
N LYS A 336 11.60 1.67 9.80
CA LYS A 336 12.77 1.68 10.71
C LYS A 336 13.10 0.29 11.25
N ILE A 337 12.08 -0.46 11.65
CA ILE A 337 12.22 -1.72 12.39
C ILE A 337 12.11 -2.97 11.52
N HIS A 338 12.09 -2.84 10.19
CA HIS A 338 11.94 -4.01 9.32
C HIS A 338 13.10 -5.01 9.48
N PRO A 339 12.83 -6.32 9.71
CA PRO A 339 13.87 -7.33 9.98
C PRO A 339 14.87 -7.53 8.84
N ASP A 340 14.51 -7.22 7.60
CA ASP A 340 15.43 -7.35 6.45
C ASP A 340 16.48 -6.23 6.37
N ARG A 341 16.35 -5.17 7.20
CA ARG A 341 17.41 -4.17 7.38
C ARG A 341 18.51 -4.64 8.34
N ALA A 342 18.40 -5.85 8.89
CA ALA A 342 19.35 -6.33 9.87
C ALA A 342 20.74 -6.56 9.32
N ILE A 343 21.73 -6.16 10.12
CA ILE A 343 23.15 -6.35 9.83
C ILE A 343 23.65 -7.72 10.29
N ASP A 344 22.99 -8.31 11.30
CA ASP A 344 23.26 -9.64 11.87
C ASP A 344 21.96 -10.32 12.34
N GLU A 345 22.08 -11.55 12.85
CA GLU A 345 20.93 -12.37 13.23
C GLU A 345 20.27 -11.93 14.55
N ALA A 346 21.05 -11.39 15.50
CA ALA A 346 20.49 -10.89 16.77
C ALA A 346 19.66 -9.62 16.52
N ASP A 347 20.15 -8.74 15.65
CA ASP A 347 19.46 -7.57 15.14
C ASP A 347 18.19 -7.95 14.34
N ARG A 348 18.25 -9.04 13.57
CA ARG A 348 17.09 -9.59 12.85
C ARG A 348 16.02 -10.11 13.81
N ALA A 349 16.41 -10.89 14.81
CA ALA A 349 15.48 -11.45 15.80
C ALA A 349 14.75 -10.34 16.56
N TRP A 350 15.48 -9.32 17.03
CA TRP A 350 14.90 -8.19 17.74
C TRP A 350 13.93 -7.38 16.86
N ARG A 351 14.32 -7.06 15.62
CA ARG A 351 13.42 -6.39 14.67
C ARG A 351 12.18 -7.22 14.33
N THR A 352 12.32 -8.53 14.23
CA THR A 352 11.18 -9.44 13.99
C THR A 352 10.17 -9.36 15.13
N GLN A 353 10.64 -9.34 16.37
CA GLN A 353 9.78 -9.17 17.55
C GLN A 353 9.04 -7.82 17.49
N LEU A 354 9.77 -6.72 17.32
CA LEU A 354 9.15 -5.38 17.24
C LEU A 354 8.15 -5.27 16.08
N MET A 355 8.45 -5.88 14.92
CA MET A 355 7.55 -5.86 13.77
C MET A 355 6.26 -6.66 14.04
N SER A 356 6.37 -7.79 14.74
CA SER A 356 5.21 -8.57 15.18
C SER A 356 4.31 -7.77 16.13
N GLU A 357 4.91 -7.07 17.09
CA GLU A 357 4.21 -6.19 18.04
C GLU A 357 3.56 -5.00 17.30
N ALA A 358 4.27 -4.35 16.38
CA ALA A 358 3.73 -3.28 15.55
C ALA A 358 2.53 -3.75 14.72
N ASN A 359 2.61 -4.93 14.10
CA ASN A 359 1.52 -5.53 13.34
C ASN A 359 0.30 -5.85 14.21
N ARG A 360 0.52 -6.28 15.46
CA ARG A 360 -0.57 -6.52 16.42
C ARG A 360 -1.24 -5.21 16.81
N ALA A 361 -0.46 -4.23 17.25
CA ALA A 361 -0.95 -2.90 17.65
C ALA A 361 -1.72 -2.21 16.51
N TYR A 362 -1.19 -2.30 15.29
CA TYR A 362 -1.87 -1.76 14.11
C TYR A 362 -3.23 -2.42 13.85
N ARG A 363 -3.31 -3.76 13.91
CA ARG A 363 -4.56 -4.50 13.68
C ARG A 363 -5.60 -4.28 14.78
N SER A 364 -5.18 -3.90 15.99
CA SER A 364 -6.08 -3.47 17.06
C SER A 364 -6.41 -1.99 17.07
N GLY A 365 -5.79 -1.19 16.19
CA GLY A 365 -5.92 0.27 16.21
C GLY A 365 -5.33 0.91 17.47
N ASP A 366 -4.41 0.22 18.14
CA ASP A 366 -3.79 0.65 19.39
C ASP A 366 -2.60 1.59 19.11
N GLU A 367 -2.90 2.88 19.09
CA GLU A 367 -1.91 3.94 18.86
C GLU A 367 -0.86 3.99 19.97
N THR A 368 -1.29 3.77 21.22
CA THR A 368 -0.40 3.74 22.39
C THR A 368 0.66 2.65 22.28
N ALA A 369 0.26 1.42 21.93
CA ALA A 369 1.19 0.31 21.73
C ALA A 369 2.14 0.56 20.54
N LEU A 370 1.71 1.24 19.48
CA LEU A 370 2.63 1.64 18.39
C LEU A 370 3.69 2.64 18.88
N HIS A 371 3.31 3.60 19.74
CA HIS A 371 4.27 4.50 20.37
C HIS A 371 5.26 3.76 21.29
N GLU A 372 4.80 2.75 22.04
CA GLU A 372 5.67 1.90 22.86
C GLU A 372 6.69 1.13 22.00
N VAL A 373 6.26 0.53 20.88
CA VAL A 373 7.19 -0.13 19.93
C VAL A 373 8.24 0.86 19.40
N ALA A 374 7.84 2.10 19.11
CA ALA A 374 8.76 3.14 18.66
C ALA A 374 9.76 3.57 19.76
N ALA A 375 9.33 3.57 21.03
CA ALA A 375 10.17 3.86 22.19
C ALA A 375 11.18 2.73 22.45
N LEU A 376 10.72 1.47 22.47
CA LEU A 376 11.59 0.29 22.60
C LEU A 376 12.68 0.26 21.52
N TRP A 377 12.34 0.64 20.29
CA TRP A 377 13.32 0.81 19.22
C TRP A 377 14.37 1.88 19.53
N HIS A 378 13.98 3.04 20.09
CA HIS A 378 14.93 4.09 20.48
C HIS A 378 15.87 3.64 21.61
N GLU A 379 15.32 3.09 22.69
CA GLU A 379 16.09 2.63 23.85
C GLU A 379 17.11 1.55 23.47
N GLY A 380 16.71 0.62 22.59
CA GLY A 380 17.61 -0.41 22.09
C GLY A 380 18.70 0.13 21.15
N GLN A 381 18.47 1.26 20.45
CA GLN A 381 19.52 1.94 19.68
C GLN A 381 20.52 2.66 20.59
N GLU A 382 20.06 3.32 21.65
CA GLU A 382 20.91 4.00 22.62
C GLU A 382 21.82 3.01 23.37
N SER A 383 21.26 1.88 23.81
CA SER A 383 22.00 0.79 24.45
C SER A 383 23.08 0.17 23.53
N ARG A 384 22.81 0.11 22.22
CA ARG A 384 23.78 -0.35 21.20
C ARG A 384 24.78 0.74 20.81
N GLY A 385 24.41 2.02 20.94
CA GLY A 385 25.24 3.19 20.68
C GLY A 385 26.36 3.36 21.72
N ASP A 386 26.07 3.11 23.00
CA ASP A 386 27.07 3.16 24.08
C ASP A 386 28.11 2.04 24.02
N SER A 387 27.76 0.86 23.47
CA SER A 387 28.69 -0.26 23.30
C SER A 387 29.70 -0.06 22.15
N ARG A 388 29.62 1.04 21.39
CA ARG A 388 30.51 1.34 20.25
C ARG A 388 31.44 2.53 20.52
N MET A 389 31.38 3.10 21.72
CA MET A 389 32.15 4.26 22.14
C MET A 389 33.36 3.84 23.00
N GLU A 390 34.17 2.88 22.52
CA GLU A 390 35.54 2.78 23.00
C GLU A 390 36.36 3.88 22.33
N SER A 391 36.84 4.82 23.15
CA SER A 391 37.72 5.91 22.76
C SER A 391 39.03 5.38 22.17
N VAL A 392 39.16 5.41 20.84
CA VAL A 392 40.47 5.40 20.19
C VAL A 392 41.06 6.81 20.30
N PRO A 393 42.26 7.01 20.86
CA PRO A 393 42.90 8.31 20.87
C PRO A 393 43.38 8.63 19.45
N GLY A 394 42.66 9.49 18.74
CA GLY A 394 43.00 9.94 17.39
C GLY A 394 41.75 10.25 16.59
N GLY A 395 41.41 11.54 16.49
CA GLY A 395 40.15 12.07 15.94
C GLY A 395 39.62 11.41 14.68
N GLY A 396 38.37 10.93 14.78
CA GLY A 396 37.57 10.41 13.69
C GLY A 396 36.16 10.07 14.16
N LEU A 397 35.37 11.09 14.52
CA LEU A 397 33.95 10.92 14.88
C LEU A 397 33.11 10.85 13.61
N ARG A 398 32.60 9.66 13.29
CA ARG A 398 31.23 9.36 12.82
C ARG A 398 31.17 7.92 12.31
N ARG A 399 30.37 7.06 12.95
CA ARG A 399 29.87 5.83 12.32
C ARG A 399 28.36 5.83 12.33
N GLY A 400 27.80 6.72 11.50
CA GLY A 400 26.39 6.65 11.13
C GLY A 400 26.15 5.47 10.18
N VAL A 401 24.90 5.08 10.04
CA VAL A 401 24.37 4.03 9.12
C VAL A 401 24.79 4.24 7.65
N ALA A 402 25.45 5.35 7.32
CA ALA A 402 25.88 5.77 5.98
C ALA A 402 27.10 5.03 5.38
N ASP A 403 27.85 4.25 6.17
CA ASP A 403 29.05 3.52 5.68
C ASP A 403 28.94 1.99 5.86
N ALA A 404 27.76 1.41 5.59
CA ALA A 404 27.64 -0.04 5.50
C ALA A 404 28.44 -0.55 4.28
N PRO A 405 29.32 -1.57 4.42
CA PRO A 405 30.11 -2.07 3.31
C PRO A 405 29.20 -2.71 2.25
N ALA A 406 29.56 -2.57 0.96
CA ALA A 406 28.83 -3.09 -0.21
C ALA A 406 28.18 -4.49 -0.01
N PRO A 407 28.89 -5.51 0.50
CA PRO A 407 28.31 -6.84 0.71
C PRO A 407 27.15 -6.88 1.71
N THR A 408 27.10 -5.96 2.67
CA THR A 408 25.98 -5.86 3.62
C THR A 408 24.78 -5.18 2.97
N LEU A 409 25.00 -4.11 2.21
CA LEU A 409 23.95 -3.43 1.44
C LEU A 409 23.32 -4.38 0.41
N LEU A 410 24.13 -5.15 -0.32
CA LEU A 410 23.65 -6.16 -1.27
C LEU A 410 22.74 -7.19 -0.60
N ARG A 411 23.18 -7.76 0.55
CA ARG A 411 22.35 -8.73 1.30
C ARG A 411 21.03 -8.11 1.77
N GLN A 412 21.03 -6.86 2.23
CA GLN A 412 19.82 -6.17 2.64
C GLN A 412 18.87 -5.92 1.47
N VAL A 413 19.41 -5.48 0.32
CA VAL A 413 18.65 -5.29 -0.92
C VAL A 413 18.01 -6.61 -1.37
N GLU A 414 18.76 -7.70 -1.39
CA GLU A 414 18.24 -9.04 -1.76
C GLU A 414 17.13 -9.52 -0.82
N ARG A 415 17.29 -9.35 0.49
CA ARG A 415 16.26 -9.68 1.48
C ARG A 415 14.99 -8.85 1.28
N MET A 416 15.13 -7.53 1.11
CA MET A 416 14.00 -6.65 0.85
C MET A 416 13.26 -6.98 -0.44
N ARG A 417 13.99 -7.30 -1.51
CA ARG A 417 13.40 -7.78 -2.78
C ARG A 417 12.58 -9.06 -2.56
N ALA A 418 13.13 -10.03 -1.81
CA ALA A 418 12.45 -11.27 -1.48
C ALA A 418 11.17 -11.02 -0.66
N ARG A 419 11.24 -10.16 0.36
CA ARG A 419 10.07 -9.82 1.19
C ARG A 419 8.98 -9.11 0.41
N LEU A 420 9.34 -8.15 -0.43
CA LEU A 420 8.38 -7.44 -1.28
C LEU A 420 7.61 -8.44 -2.15
N PHE A 421 8.30 -9.44 -2.71
CA PHE A 421 7.66 -10.51 -3.48
C PHE A 421 6.74 -11.38 -2.61
N GLU A 422 7.14 -11.74 -1.39
CA GLU A 422 6.30 -12.49 -0.46
C GLU A 422 4.99 -11.76 -0.15
N ILE A 423 5.07 -10.47 0.21
CA ILE A 423 3.89 -9.65 0.54
C ILE A 423 2.96 -9.56 -0.68
N GLN A 424 3.50 -9.34 -1.89
CA GLN A 424 2.69 -9.31 -3.11
C GLN A 424 1.94 -10.62 -3.35
N ARG A 425 2.61 -11.76 -3.13
CA ARG A 425 1.98 -13.08 -3.26
C ARG A 425 0.89 -13.30 -2.20
N GLU A 426 1.13 -12.87 -0.96
CA GLU A 426 0.15 -12.93 0.12
C GLU A 426 -1.09 -12.08 -0.20
N LEU A 427 -0.91 -10.85 -0.66
CA LEU A 427 -1.98 -9.97 -1.12
C LEU A 427 -2.77 -10.60 -2.28
N GLN A 428 -2.09 -11.16 -3.28
CA GLN A 428 -2.76 -11.81 -4.40
C GLN A 428 -3.60 -13.01 -3.95
N LYS A 429 -3.06 -13.83 -3.04
CA LYS A 429 -3.76 -14.99 -2.49
C LYS A 429 -4.98 -14.58 -1.67
N LEU A 430 -4.86 -13.50 -0.89
CA LEU A 430 -5.97 -12.94 -0.12
C LEU A 430 -7.07 -12.41 -1.06
N PHE A 431 -6.71 -11.60 -2.06
CA PHE A 431 -7.67 -11.00 -2.99
C PHE A 431 -8.32 -11.99 -3.94
N GLY A 432 -7.64 -13.11 -4.23
CA GLY A 432 -8.19 -14.20 -5.04
C GLY A 432 -9.04 -15.20 -4.24
N SER A 433 -9.26 -14.97 -2.94
CA SER A 433 -10.08 -15.87 -2.13
C SER A 433 -11.58 -15.60 -2.31
N ARG A 434 -12.40 -16.67 -2.30
CA ARG A 434 -13.88 -16.56 -2.35
C ARG A 434 -14.46 -15.70 -1.23
N LEU A 435 -13.82 -15.73 -0.05
CA LEU A 435 -14.21 -14.92 1.10
C LEU A 435 -14.00 -13.43 0.82
N TYR A 436 -12.92 -13.08 0.12
CA TYR A 436 -12.67 -11.72 -0.31
C TYR A 436 -13.65 -11.26 -1.40
N GLU A 437 -14.03 -12.14 -2.34
CA GLU A 437 -15.09 -11.85 -3.32
C GLU A 437 -16.42 -11.52 -2.62
N LEU A 438 -16.80 -12.32 -1.63
CA LEU A 438 -18.00 -12.06 -0.82
C LEU A 438 -17.88 -10.76 -0.01
N PHE A 439 -16.70 -10.48 0.55
CA PHE A 439 -16.43 -9.22 1.25
C PHE A 439 -16.66 -8.00 0.34
N ILE A 440 -16.16 -8.05 -0.91
CA ILE A 440 -16.37 -6.99 -1.90
C ILE A 440 -17.86 -6.85 -2.25
N ALA A 441 -18.55 -7.97 -2.49
CA ALA A 441 -19.99 -7.97 -2.80
C ALA A 441 -20.83 -7.37 -1.65
N ALA A 442 -20.53 -7.75 -0.40
CA ALA A 442 -21.21 -7.21 0.77
C ALA A 442 -20.95 -5.71 0.96
N ARG A 443 -19.74 -5.24 0.67
CA ARG A 443 -19.40 -3.81 0.72
C ARG A 443 -20.15 -3.03 -0.37
N GLN A 444 -20.28 -3.59 -1.56
CA GLN A 444 -21.06 -2.99 -2.65
C GLN A 444 -22.55 -2.90 -2.30
N ALA A 445 -23.14 -3.96 -1.75
CA ALA A 445 -24.52 -3.95 -1.28
C ALA A 445 -24.75 -2.89 -0.20
N ARG A 446 -23.81 -2.75 0.75
CA ARG A 446 -23.87 -1.72 1.80
C ARG A 446 -23.91 -0.30 1.24
N ARG A 447 -23.22 -0.02 0.13
CA ARG A 447 -23.29 1.29 -0.55
C ARG A 447 -24.66 1.55 -1.17
N GLN A 448 -25.39 0.51 -1.53
CA GLN A 448 -26.75 0.59 -2.05
C GLN A 448 -27.79 0.62 -0.91
N GLY A 449 -27.36 0.74 0.35
CA GLY A 449 -28.24 0.72 1.52
C GLY A 449 -28.73 -0.68 1.91
N ARG A 450 -28.14 -1.74 1.34
CA ARG A 450 -28.52 -3.14 1.56
C ARG A 450 -27.52 -3.86 2.47
N ASP A 451 -28.00 -4.81 3.29
CA ASP A 451 -27.14 -5.67 4.10
C ASP A 451 -27.17 -7.10 3.56
N LEU A 452 -26.22 -7.41 2.67
CA LEU A 452 -26.14 -8.72 2.02
C LEU A 452 -26.03 -9.88 3.03
N LEU A 453 -25.30 -9.70 4.13
CA LEU A 453 -25.16 -10.76 5.12
C LEU A 453 -26.44 -10.99 5.90
N ALA A 454 -27.20 -9.93 6.19
CA ALA A 454 -28.53 -10.06 6.80
C ALA A 454 -29.52 -10.73 5.84
N GLU A 455 -29.54 -10.35 4.56
CA GLU A 455 -30.39 -10.98 3.54
C GLU A 455 -30.08 -12.48 3.40
N MET A 456 -28.79 -12.86 3.38
CA MET A 456 -28.38 -14.26 3.37
C MET A 456 -28.84 -15.01 4.64
N ALA A 457 -28.74 -14.37 5.80
CA ALA A 457 -29.18 -14.96 7.06
C ALA A 457 -30.70 -15.16 7.09
N GLU A 458 -31.49 -14.20 6.62
CA GLU A 458 -32.95 -14.30 6.49
C GLU A 458 -33.35 -15.47 5.58
N GLN A 459 -32.71 -15.62 4.41
CA GLN A 459 -32.95 -16.75 3.52
C GLN A 459 -32.65 -18.11 4.18
N LEU A 460 -31.58 -18.17 4.99
CA LEU A 460 -31.25 -19.39 5.74
C LEU A 460 -32.27 -19.68 6.84
N ILE A 461 -32.74 -18.65 7.56
CA ILE A 461 -33.78 -18.78 8.59
C ILE A 461 -35.07 -19.33 7.96
N ASP A 462 -35.53 -18.77 6.85
CA ASP A 462 -36.73 -19.24 6.14
C ASP A 462 -36.60 -20.71 5.71
N ASN A 463 -35.42 -21.12 5.27
CA ASN A 463 -35.15 -22.51 4.88
C ASN A 463 -35.13 -23.45 6.09
N ILE A 464 -34.52 -23.03 7.20
CA ILE A 464 -34.50 -23.78 8.46
C ILE A 464 -35.94 -23.97 8.97
N GLU A 465 -36.76 -22.92 8.98
CA GLU A 465 -38.17 -23.00 9.40
C GLU A 465 -39.01 -23.89 8.48
N ARG A 466 -38.75 -23.86 7.17
CA ARG A 466 -39.43 -24.73 6.20
C ARG A 466 -39.09 -26.21 6.46
N LEU A 467 -37.81 -26.52 6.67
CA LEU A 467 -37.37 -27.89 6.95
C LEU A 467 -37.87 -28.39 8.30
N ASN A 468 -37.88 -27.54 9.33
CA ASN A 468 -38.44 -27.88 10.64
C ASN A 468 -39.95 -28.15 10.55
N ARG A 469 -40.71 -27.40 9.73
CA ARG A 469 -42.12 -27.68 9.48
C ARG A 469 -42.37 -29.00 8.74
N GLN A 470 -41.53 -29.32 7.75
CA GLN A 470 -41.58 -30.62 7.06
C GLN A 470 -41.28 -31.77 8.01
N PHE A 471 -40.29 -31.58 8.89
CA PHE A 471 -39.94 -32.53 9.94
C PHE A 471 -41.13 -32.77 10.89
N ALA A 472 -41.77 -31.69 11.34
CA ALA A 472 -42.92 -31.78 12.25
C ALA A 472 -44.17 -32.42 11.61
N THR A 473 -44.29 -32.44 10.28
CA THR A 473 -45.39 -33.13 9.57
C THR A 473 -45.05 -34.57 9.17
N THR A 474 -43.77 -34.98 9.22
CA THR A 474 -43.33 -36.35 8.87
C THR A 474 -42.95 -37.21 10.07
N ALA A 475 -42.70 -36.62 11.24
CA ALA A 475 -42.70 -37.27 12.55
C ALA A 475 -44.14 -37.50 13.03
#